data_AF-A0A7V5M5U9-F1
#
_entry.id   AF-A0A7V5M5U9-F1
#
_cell.length_a   1.000
_cell.length_b   1.000
_cell.length_c   1.000
_cell.angle_alpha   90.00
_cell.angle_beta   90.00
_cell.angle_gamma   90.00
#
_symmetry.space_group_name_H-M   'P 1'
#
loop_
_entity.id
_entity.type
_entity.pdbx_description
1 polymer ?
#
loop_
_entity_poly.entity_id
_entity_poly.type
_entity_poly.pdbx_seq_one_letter_code
_entity_poly.pdbx_strand_id
1 'polypeptide(L)'
;SSGGTLTYNHRFTYKISGLIEASYFNDKYRGKGSLGKRREDDRVSGGIFALYQIQDWLGFKLGYRYTNNDSNARVESYREDLFSGTLSLRF
;
A
#
# COMPACT_ATOMS: atom_id res chain seq x y z
N SER A 1 0.92 10.26 -14.53
CA SER A 1 0.53 10.05 -13.14
C SER A 1 1.38 10.95 -12.25
N SER A 2 0.80 11.48 -11.18
CA SER A 2 1.50 12.30 -10.19
C SER A 2 1.17 11.76 -8.81
N GLY A 3 2.18 11.46 -8.01
CA GLY A 3 1.97 10.84 -6.71
C GLY A 3 3.26 10.75 -5.91
N GLY A 4 3.13 10.29 -4.68
CA GLY A 4 4.22 10.13 -3.74
C GLY A 4 3.92 9.06 -2.71
N THR A 5 4.98 8.51 -2.13
CA THR A 5 4.90 7.57 -1.03
C THR A 5 5.78 8.09 0.10
N LEU A 6 5.22 8.11 1.30
CA LEU A 6 5.91 8.39 2.55
C LEU A 6 6.03 7.08 3.33
N THR A 7 7.25 6.76 3.71
CA THR A 7 7.55 5.55 4.49
C THR A 7 8.32 5.94 5.73
N TYR A 8 7.81 5.54 6.90
CA TYR A 8 8.47 5.68 8.17
C TYR A 8 8.80 4.29 8.73
N ASN A 9 10.08 4.05 9.00
CA ASN A 9 10.57 2.81 9.59
C ASN A 9 11.22 3.11 10.94
N HIS A 10 10.80 2.37 11.97
CA HIS A 10 11.34 2.49 13.31
C HIS A 10 11.78 1.13 13.84
N ARG A 11 13.04 1.01 14.26
CA ARG A 11 13.56 -0.19 14.91
C ARG A 11 13.44 -0.04 16.42
N PHE A 12 12.46 -0.71 17.01
CA PHE A 12 12.26 -0.72 18.47
C PHE A 12 13.33 -1.55 19.17
N THR A 13 13.73 -2.68 18.59
CA THR A 13 14.71 -3.61 19.16
C THR A 13 15.41 -4.35 18.03
N TYR A 14 16.52 -5.04 18.31
CA TYR A 14 17.27 -5.83 17.32
C TYR A 14 16.41 -6.85 16.54
N LYS A 15 15.30 -7.34 17.13
CA LYS A 15 14.35 -8.26 16.48
C LYS A 15 13.04 -7.63 16.02
N ILE A 16 12.67 -6.44 16.50
CA ILE A 16 11.33 -5.87 16.26
C ILE A 16 11.46 -4.52 15.58
N SER A 17 10.80 -4.37 14.44
CA SER A 17 10.68 -3.11 13.71
C SER A 17 9.24 -2.81 13.33
N GLY A 18 8.87 -1.54 13.32
CA GLY A 18 7.59 -1.06 12.83
C GLY A 18 7.78 -0.28 11.54
N LEU A 19 6.85 -0.44 10.61
CA LEU A 19 6.81 0.28 9.35
C LEU A 19 5.43 0.90 9.17
N ILE A 20 5.41 2.19 8.85
CA ILE A 20 4.20 2.92 8.48
C ILE A 20 4.40 3.42 7.05
N GLU A 21 3.41 3.17 6.20
CA GLU A 21 3.41 3.58 4.80
C GLU A 21 2.16 4.41 4.53
N ALA A 22 2.32 5.55 3.88
CA ALA A 22 1.23 6.34 3.33
C ALA A 22 1.57 6.66 1.88
N SER A 23 0.61 6.47 0.98
CA SER A 23 0.81 6.73 -0.44
C SER A 23 -0.40 7.42 -1.03
N TYR A 24 -0.12 8.33 -1.95
CA TYR A 24 -1.11 9.05 -2.73
C TYR A 24 -0.67 9.05 -4.18
N PHE A 25 -1.52 8.53 -5.06
CA PHE A 25 -1.28 8.51 -6.49
C PHE A 25 -2.51 9.03 -7.22
N ASN A 26 -2.29 10.01 -8.10
CA ASN A 26 -3.27 10.51 -9.03
C ASN A 26 -2.89 10.06 -10.44
N ASP A 27 -3.69 9.15 -10.98
CA ASP A 27 -3.49 8.63 -12.32
C ASP A 27 -4.44 9.34 -13.31
N LYS A 28 -3.90 10.35 -13.99
CA LYS A 28 -4.55 10.97 -15.16
C LYS A 28 -4.30 10.12 -16.39
N TYR A 29 -5.27 9.30 -16.78
CA TYR A 29 -5.21 8.55 -18.04
C TYR A 29 -5.55 9.49 -19.20
N ARG A 30 -4.59 9.69 -20.11
CA ARG A 30 -4.72 10.56 -21.30
C ARG A 30 -5.55 9.94 -22.44
N GLY A 31 -6.02 8.69 -22.29
CA GLY A 31 -6.82 7.99 -23.29
C GLY A 31 -8.32 8.23 -23.10
N LYS A 32 -9.06 8.45 -24.20
CA LYS A 32 -10.53 8.39 -24.21
C LYS A 32 -10.94 6.97 -23.75
N GLY A 33 -11.62 6.86 -22.62
CA GLY A 33 -12.27 5.60 -22.24
C GLY A 33 -13.33 5.22 -23.28
N SER A 34 -13.80 3.97 -23.26
CA SER A 34 -14.76 3.37 -24.21
C SER A 34 -16.08 4.17 -24.42
N LEU A 35 -16.35 5.18 -23.56
CA LEU A 35 -17.52 6.07 -23.60
C LEU A 35 -17.18 7.56 -23.81
N GLY A 36 -15.95 7.90 -24.22
CA GLY A 36 -15.57 9.28 -24.56
C GLY A 36 -15.31 10.23 -23.37
N LYS A 37 -15.39 9.75 -22.12
CA LYS A 37 -15.02 10.53 -20.92
C LYS A 37 -13.56 10.30 -20.50
N ARG A 38 -12.93 11.36 -20.00
CA ARG A 38 -11.55 11.41 -19.49
C ARG A 38 -11.51 10.73 -18.11
N ARG A 39 -10.66 9.71 -17.93
CA ARG A 39 -10.53 8.95 -16.68
C ARG A 39 -9.53 9.63 -15.75
N GLU A 40 -9.97 9.94 -14.53
CA GLU A 40 -9.15 10.43 -13.43
C GLU A 40 -9.43 9.52 -12.23
N ASP A 41 -8.39 8.85 -11.73
CA ASP A 41 -8.44 7.97 -10.56
C ASP A 41 -7.54 8.56 -9.46
N ASP A 42 -8.13 8.76 -8.29
CA ASP A 42 -7.46 9.22 -7.08
C ASP A 42 -7.33 8.05 -6.09
N ARG A 43 -6.10 7.60 -5.86
CA ARG A 43 -5.80 6.50 -4.94
C ARG A 43 -5.05 7.00 -3.71
N VAL A 44 -5.65 6.74 -2.54
CA VAL A 44 -5.01 6.87 -1.23
C VAL A 44 -4.79 5.48 -0.65
N SER A 45 -3.63 5.24 -0.05
CA SER A 45 -3.42 4.04 0.75
C SER A 45 -2.59 4.34 1.99
N GLY A 46 -2.96 3.73 3.11
CA GLY A 46 -2.24 3.78 4.37
C GLY A 46 -2.02 2.37 4.90
N GLY A 47 -0.85 2.10 5.47
CA GLY A 47 -0.53 0.78 6.00
C GLY A 47 0.37 0.85 7.23
N ILE A 48 0.17 -0.11 8.13
CA ILE A 48 0.99 -0.30 9.32
C ILE A 48 1.44 -1.75 9.34
N PHE A 49 2.72 -1.96 9.60
CA PHE A 49 3.33 -3.28 9.60
C PHE A 49 4.24 -3.46 10.81
N ALA A 50 4.17 -4.64 11.40
CA ALA A 50 5.10 -5.12 12.41
C ALA A 50 6.00 -6.18 11.78
N LEU A 51 7.31 -6.01 11.97
CA LEU A 51 8.33 -6.95 11.48
C LEU A 51 9.02 -7.56 12.69
N TYR A 52 9.08 -8.89 12.71
CA TYR A 52 9.73 -9.68 13.74
C TYR A 52 10.80 -10.60 13.13
N GLN A 53 12.04 -10.44 13.56
CA GLN A 53 13.15 -11.33 13.21
C GLN A 53 13.18 -12.49 14.21
N ILE A 54 12.68 -13.66 13.80
CA ILE A 54 12.66 -14.86 14.65
C ILE A 54 14.09 -15.40 14.80
N GLN A 55 14.77 -15.57 13.67
CA GLN A 55 16.18 -15.97 13.54
C GLN A 55 16.85 -15.17 12.42
N ASP A 56 18.18 -15.17 12.32
CA ASP A 56 18.89 -14.42 11.25
C ASP A 56 18.43 -14.81 9.84
N TRP A 57 18.02 -16.07 9.66
CA TRP A 57 17.50 -16.62 8.41
C TRP A 57 15.97 -16.59 8.29
N LEU A 58 15.22 -16.27 9.35
CA LEU A 58 13.75 -16.33 9.38
C LEU A 58 13.14 -15.05 9.96
N GLY A 59 12.43 -14.32 9.11
CA GLY A 59 11.64 -13.14 9.48
C GLY A 59 10.15 -13.34 9.27
N PHE A 60 9.34 -12.68 10.08
CA PHE A 60 7.89 -12.59 9.93
C PHE A 60 7.46 -11.12 9.83
N LYS A 61 6.53 -10.83 8.93
CA LYS A 61 5.91 -9.51 8.78
C LYS A 61 4.40 -9.67 8.88
N LEU A 62 3.80 -8.94 9.81
CA LEU A 62 2.36 -8.78 9.93
C LEU A 62 1.99 -7.37 9.46
N GLY A 63 0.91 -7.23 8.69
CA GLY A 63 0.53 -5.98 8.09
C GLY A 63 -0.97 -5.79 8.01
N TYR A 64 -1.40 -4.54 8.16
CA TYR A 64 -2.70 -4.07 7.76
C TYR A 64 -2.54 -2.91 6.78
N ARG A 65 -3.29 -2.95 5.68
CA ARG A 65 -3.32 -1.88 4.67
C ARG A 65 -4.76 -1.52 4.34
N TYR A 66 -5.01 -0.23 4.37
CA TYR A 66 -6.22 0.41 3.90
C TYR A 66 -5.96 1.08 2.56
N THR A 67 -6.79 0.79 1.55
CA THR A 67 -6.73 1.45 0.25
C THR A 67 -8.11 1.95 -0.13
N ASN A 68 -8.18 3.22 -0.50
CA ASN A 68 -9.37 3.85 -1.05
C ASN A 68 -9.05 4.38 -2.44
N ASN A 69 -9.85 3.97 -3.42
CA ASN A 69 -9.72 4.40 -4.81
C ASN A 69 -11.03 5.07 -5.23
N ASP A 70 -10.97 6.39 -5.43
CA ASP A 70 -12.10 7.15 -5.95
C ASP A 70 -11.89 7.37 -7.46
N SER A 71 -12.88 6.97 -8.27
CA SER A 71 -12.82 7.06 -9.73
C SER A 71 -14.08 7.71 -10.28
N ASN A 72 -13.91 8.61 -11.26
CA ASN A 72 -15.02 9.26 -11.96
C ASN A 72 -15.90 8.29 -12.79
N ALA A 73 -15.50 7.02 -12.93
CA ALA A 73 -16.35 5.96 -13.44
C ALA A 73 -16.97 5.19 -12.26
N ARG A 74 -18.27 5.40 -12.01
CA ARG A 74 -19.09 4.78 -10.93
C ARG A 74 -18.97 3.25 -10.76
N VAL A 75 -18.32 2.54 -11.69
CA VAL A 75 -18.18 1.09 -11.72
C VAL A 75 -16.86 0.61 -11.09
N GLU A 76 -15.89 1.49 -10.82
CA GLU A 76 -14.54 1.10 -10.37
C GLU A 76 -14.08 1.79 -9.07
N SER A 77 -14.99 2.43 -8.32
CA SER A 77 -14.70 2.87 -6.95
C SER A 77 -14.63 1.66 -6.03
N TYR A 78 -13.51 1.50 -5.31
CA TYR A 78 -13.36 0.40 -4.36
C TYR A 78 -12.64 0.86 -3.09
N ARG A 79 -13.01 0.18 -2.01
CA ARG A 79 -12.38 0.27 -0.70
C ARG A 79 -11.86 -1.12 -0.35
N GLU A 80 -10.59 -1.20 0.05
CA GLU A 80 -9.94 -2.45 0.41
C GLU A 80 -9.30 -2.34 1.80
N ASP A 81 -9.59 -3.35 2.61
CA ASP A 81 -9.04 -3.57 3.94
C ASP A 81 -8.28 -4.90 3.91
N LEU A 82 -6.94 -4.85 3.80
CA LEU A 82 -6.10 -6.04 3.64
C LEU A 82 -5.29 -6.33 4.90
N PHE A 83 -5.47 -7.52 5.45
CA PHE A 83 -4.58 -8.10 6.46
C PHE A 83 -3.60 -9.06 5.78
N SER A 84 -2.32 -8.97 6.13
CA SER A 84 -1.25 -9.75 5.52
C SER A 84 -0.31 -10.33 6.57
N GLY A 85 0.06 -11.59 6.37
CA GLY A 85 1.13 -12.26 7.10
C GLY A 85 2.13 -12.80 6.09
N THR A 86 3.41 -12.46 6.24
CA THR A 86 4.47 -12.87 5.32
C THR A 86 5.62 -13.46 6.11
N LEU A 87 6.01 -14.68 5.77
CA LEU A 87 7.28 -15.27 6.21
C LEU A 87 8.34 -14.97 5.16
N SER A 88 9.52 -14.60 5.62
CA SER A 88 10.68 -14.32 4.77
C SER A 88 11.85 -15.18 5.23
N LEU A 89 12.49 -15.84 4.27
CA LEU A 89 13.69 -16.62 4.47
C LEU A 89 14.87 -15.91 3.81
N ARG A 90 16.02 -15.88 4.48
CA ARG A 90 17.27 -15.33 3.94
C ARG A 90 18.37 -16.38 4.07
N PHE A 91 19.04 -16.69 2.96
CA PHE A 91 20.14 -17.64 2.85
C PHE A 91 21.38 -16.94 2.32
#